data_AF-A0A2V9I6V3-F1
#
_entry.id   AF-A0A2V9I6V3-F1
#
_cell.length_a   1.000
_cell.length_b   1.000
_cell.length_c   1.000
_cell.angle_alpha   90.00
_cell.angle_beta   90.00
_cell.angle_gamma   90.00
#
_symmetry.space_group_name_H-M   'P 1'
#
loop_
_entity.id
_entity.type
_entity.pdbx_description
1 polymer ?
#
loop_
_entity_poly.entity_id
_entity_poly.type
_entity_poly.pdbx_seq_one_letter_code
_entity_poly.pdbx_strand_id
1 'polypeptide(L)'
;MNTDNSDKVTITIGKPEALILFELLADFHSDPVLKFRDNAERLALVRLHGALQNTLVEPFSKDYSQFINDARNHLLKQWGTVQE
;
A
#
# COMPACT_ATOMS: atom_id res chain seq x y z
N MET A 1 -0.55 4.82 -29.58
CA MET A 1 -1.16 4.19 -28.39
C MET A 1 -0.13 4.29 -27.28
N ASN A 2 -0.20 5.31 -26.44
CA ASN A 2 0.74 5.46 -25.32
C ASN A 2 0.03 4.91 -24.09
N THR A 3 0.36 3.69 -23.69
CA THR A 3 -0.04 3.12 -22.41
C THR A 3 0.60 3.95 -21.31
N ASP A 4 -0.21 4.79 -20.69
CA ASP A 4 0.15 5.59 -19.53
C ASP A 4 0.57 4.67 -18.38
N ASN A 5 1.88 4.56 -18.19
CA ASN A 5 2.51 3.84 -17.09
C ASN A 5 2.83 4.82 -15.93
N SER A 6 2.34 6.08 -16.01
CA SER A 6 2.71 7.16 -15.09
C SER A 6 2.04 7.03 -13.72
N ASP A 7 0.94 6.28 -13.63
CA ASP A 7 0.16 6.12 -12.39
C ASP A 7 0.41 4.77 -11.68
N LYS A 8 1.37 3.98 -12.16
CA LYS A 8 1.64 2.63 -11.64
C LYS A 8 2.94 2.58 -10.86
N VAL A 9 2.87 2.04 -9.66
CA VAL A 9 4.03 1.77 -8.80
C VAL A 9 4.36 0.29 -8.86
N THR A 10 5.60 -0.05 -9.25
CA THR A 10 6.10 -1.43 -9.21
C THR A 10 7.03 -1.59 -8.01
N ILE A 11 6.72 -2.55 -7.15
CA ILE A 11 7.50 -2.82 -5.93
C ILE A 11 8.07 -4.23 -6.04
N THR A 12 9.37 -4.37 -5.74
CA THR A 12 10.03 -5.67 -5.66
C THR A 12 10.30 -6.01 -4.20
N ILE A 13 9.73 -7.13 -3.75
CA ILE A 13 9.93 -7.70 -2.41
C ILE A 13 10.34 -9.17 -2.55
N GLY A 14 10.92 -9.74 -1.48
CA GLY A 14 11.27 -11.16 -1.48
C GLY A 14 10.04 -12.06 -1.44
N LYS A 15 10.20 -13.28 -1.96
CA LYS A 15 9.13 -14.29 -2.01
C LYS A 15 8.57 -14.64 -0.61
N PRO A 16 9.39 -14.80 0.45
CA PRO A 16 8.88 -15.05 1.79
C PRO A 16 8.02 -13.90 2.31
N GLU A 17 8.45 -12.65 2.13
CA GLU A 17 7.67 -11.47 2.54
C GLU A 17 6.34 -11.42 1.79
N ALA A 18 6.35 -11.69 0.48
CA ALA A 18 5.13 -11.71 -0.34
C ALA A 18 4.11 -12.75 0.15
N LEU A 19 4.56 -13.96 0.51
CA LEU A 19 3.68 -15.00 1.03
C LEU A 19 3.06 -14.62 2.38
N ILE A 20 3.86 -14.07 3.28
CA ILE A 20 3.38 -13.64 4.61
C ILE A 20 2.39 -12.48 4.48
N LEU A 21 2.67 -11.50 3.61
CA LEU A 21 1.75 -10.39 3.36
C LEU A 21 0.43 -10.86 2.73
N PHE A 22 0.48 -11.86 1.86
CA PHE A 22 -0.73 -12.43 1.27
C PHE A 22 -1.66 -13.03 2.34
N GLU A 23 -1.11 -13.86 3.24
CA GLU A 23 -1.88 -14.45 4.35
C GLU A 23 -2.42 -13.36 5.29
N LEU A 24 -1.57 -12.41 5.69
CA LEU A 24 -1.94 -11.32 6.60
C LEU A 24 -3.08 -10.45 6.04
N LEU A 25 -3.05 -10.13 4.75
CA LEU A 25 -4.07 -9.29 4.12
C LEU A 25 -5.39 -10.03 3.86
N ALA A 26 -5.36 -11.36 3.75
CA ALA A 26 -6.59 -12.15 3.61
C ALA A 26 -7.51 -11.96 4.83
N ASP A 27 -6.95 -11.92 6.04
CA ASP A 27 -7.69 -11.68 7.27
C ASP A 27 -8.26 -10.24 7.32
N PHE A 28 -7.52 -9.26 6.79
CA PHE A 28 -7.93 -7.84 6.78
C PHE A 28 -9.20 -7.56 5.97
N HIS A 29 -9.50 -8.39 4.98
CA HIS A 29 -10.74 -8.25 4.20
C HIS A 29 -11.99 -8.46 5.06
N SER A 30 -11.87 -9.21 6.16
CA SER A 30 -12.98 -9.54 7.05
C SER A 30 -12.99 -8.71 8.34
N ASP A 31 -11.81 -8.34 8.85
CA ASP A 31 -11.63 -7.50 10.05
C ASP A 31 -10.76 -6.29 9.69
N PRO A 32 -11.24 -5.04 9.87
CA PRO A 32 -10.46 -3.83 9.56
C PRO A 32 -9.26 -3.63 10.52
N VAL A 33 -9.01 -4.55 11.45
CA VAL A 33 -7.87 -4.54 12.35
C VAL A 33 -6.86 -5.64 11.95
N LEU A 34 -5.65 -5.22 11.59
CA LEU A 34 -4.52 -6.13 11.44
C LEU A 34 -4.06 -6.63 12.82
N LYS A 35 -4.11 -7.94 13.03
CA LYS A 35 -3.60 -8.61 14.23
C LYS A 35 -2.41 -9.48 13.84
N PHE A 36 -1.25 -9.18 14.39
CA PHE A 36 -0.03 -9.94 14.08
C PHE A 36 0.04 -11.22 14.90
N ARG A 37 0.23 -12.36 14.22
CA ARG A 37 0.45 -13.66 14.84
C ARG A 37 1.87 -13.78 15.38
N ASP A 38 2.84 -13.24 14.63
CA ASP A 38 4.26 -13.30 14.99
C ASP A 38 5.07 -12.09 14.47
N ASN A 39 6.37 -12.11 14.75
CA ASN A 39 7.29 -11.07 14.31
C ASN A 39 7.57 -11.07 12.81
N ALA A 40 7.35 -12.19 12.10
CA ALA A 40 7.61 -12.29 10.68
C ALA A 40 6.59 -11.49 9.87
N GLU A 41 5.32 -11.47 10.28
CA GLU A 41 4.28 -10.61 9.69
C GLU A 41 4.61 -9.13 9.84
N ARG A 42 5.03 -8.72 11.05
CA ARG A 42 5.50 -7.35 11.28
C ARG A 42 6.71 -7.02 10.40
N LEU A 43 7.68 -7.93 10.31
CA LEU A 43 8.87 -7.70 9.51
C LEU A 43 8.53 -7.59 8.02
N ALA A 44 7.62 -8.41 7.50
CA ALA A 44 7.17 -8.34 6.12
C ALA A 44 6.55 -6.98 5.78
N LEU A 45 5.73 -6.41 6.66
CA LEU A 45 5.20 -5.05 6.49
C LEU A 45 6.29 -3.98 6.53
N VAL A 46 7.26 -4.09 7.44
CA VAL A 46 8.41 -3.17 7.50
C VAL A 46 9.23 -3.22 6.21
N ARG A 47 9.43 -4.41 5.64
CA ARG A 47 10.13 -4.60 4.37
C ARG A 47 9.34 -4.01 3.20
N LEU A 48 8.02 -4.21 3.16
CA LEU A 48 7.15 -3.58 2.17
C LEU A 48 7.20 -2.05 2.27
N HIS A 49 7.12 -1.50 3.48
CA HIS A 49 7.21 -0.06 3.70
C HIS A 49 8.56 0.51 3.23
N GLY A 50 9.67 -0.16 3.54
CA GLY A 50 10.98 0.23 3.03
C GLY A 50 11.06 0.21 1.49
N ALA A 51 10.45 -0.80 0.86
CA ALA A 51 10.39 -0.86 -0.60
C ALA A 51 9.54 0.27 -1.21
N LEU A 52 8.43 0.64 -0.57
CA LEU A 52 7.62 1.81 -0.93
C LEU A 52 8.42 3.11 -0.80
N GLN A 53 9.13 3.32 0.31
CA GLN A 53 9.96 4.50 0.52
C GLN A 53 11.07 4.66 -0.52
N ASN A 54 11.63 3.55 -1.01
CA ASN A 54 12.63 3.57 -2.06
C ASN A 54 12.04 3.89 -3.45
N THR A 55 10.74 3.70 -3.63
CA THR A 55 10.08 3.83 -4.94
C THR A 55 9.32 5.15 -5.05
N LEU A 56 8.69 5.59 -3.97
CA LEU A 56 7.88 6.81 -3.92
C LEU A 56 8.73 8.03 -3.59
N VAL A 57 8.55 9.10 -4.36
CA VAL A 57 9.25 10.38 -4.18
C VAL A 57 8.41 11.39 -3.39
N GLU A 58 7.09 11.24 -3.45
CA GLU A 58 6.07 12.08 -2.83
C GLU A 58 6.23 12.22 -1.31
N PRO A 59 6.63 11.18 -0.53
CA PRO A 59 6.86 11.30 0.91
C PRO A 59 7.91 12.32 1.32
N PHE A 60 8.80 12.71 0.39
CA PHE A 60 9.84 13.72 0.63
C PHE A 60 9.43 15.13 0.18
N SER A 61 8.25 15.28 -0.42
CA SER A 61 7.72 16.58 -0.82
C SER A 61 7.13 17.35 0.36
N LYS A 62 7.23 18.68 0.31
CA LYS A 62 6.57 19.58 1.27
C LYS A 62 5.04 19.48 1.19
N ASP A 63 4.52 19.07 0.04
CA ASP A 63 3.09 18.96 -0.25
C ASP A 63 2.55 17.53 -0.05
N TYR A 64 3.29 16.66 0.63
CA TYR A 64 2.91 15.25 0.85
C TYR A 64 1.49 15.06 1.40
N SER A 65 1.06 15.94 2.30
CA SER A 65 -0.31 15.92 2.84
C SER A 65 -1.38 16.09 1.76
N GLN A 66 -1.13 16.90 0.72
CA GLN A 66 -2.05 17.08 -0.40
C GLN A 66 -2.09 15.80 -1.25
N PHE A 67 -0.92 15.24 -1.60
CA PHE A 67 -0.83 14.00 -2.35
C PHE A 67 -1.57 12.83 -1.67
N ILE A 68 -1.48 12.72 -0.34
CA ILE A 68 -2.22 11.69 0.41
C ILE A 68 -3.73 11.91 0.38
N ASN A 69 -4.20 13.16 0.51
CA ASN A 69 -5.63 13.46 0.44
C ASN A 69 -6.20 13.16 -0.95
N ASP A 70 -5.47 13.54 -2.00
CA ASP A 70 -5.86 13.27 -3.38
C ASP A 70 -5.88 11.76 -3.66
N ALA A 71 -4.87 11.02 -3.20
CA ALA A 71 -4.83 9.56 -3.31
C ALA A 71 -6.01 8.89 -2.58
N ARG A 72 -6.35 9.35 -1.37
CA ARG A 72 -7.52 8.83 -0.62
C ARG A 72 -8.82 9.07 -1.38
N ASN A 73 -9.01 10.28 -1.88
CA ASN A 73 -10.20 10.64 -2.66
C ASN A 73 -10.29 9.83 -3.95
N HIS A 74 -9.17 9.59 -4.61
CA HIS A 74 -9.09 8.78 -5.81
C HIS A 74 -9.51 7.32 -5.53
N LEU A 75 -8.93 6.71 -4.48
CA LEU A 75 -9.27 5.34 -4.06
C LEU A 75 -10.77 5.18 -3.74
N LEU A 76 -11.34 6.13 -2.98
CA LEU A 76 -12.75 6.09 -2.62
C LEU A 76 -13.68 6.28 -3.83
N LYS A 77 -13.31 7.12 -4.80
CA LYS A 77 -14.08 7.27 -6.04
C LYS A 77 -14.02 6.04 -6.93
N GLN A 78 -12.88 5.37 -6.97
CA GLN A 78 -12.65 4.25 -7.89
C GLN A 78 -13.13 2.91 -7.32
N TRP A 79 -13.01 2.69 -6.01
CA TRP A 79 -13.30 1.41 -5.36
C TRP A 79 -14.12 1.51 -4.07
N GLY A 80 -14.32 2.72 -3.52
CA GLY A 80 -15.13 2.94 -2.33
C GLY A 80 -16.61 3.21 -2.67
N THR A 81 -17.47 3.10 -1.66
CA THR A 81 -18.81 3.68 -1.71
C THR A 81 -18.69 5.12 -1.23
N VAL A 82 -18.93 6.10 -2.12
CA VAL A 82 -19.06 7.50 -1.72
C VAL A 82 -20.29 7.56 -0.80
N GLN A 83 -20.08 7.73 0.51
CA GLN A 83 -21.19 8.12 1.37
C GLN A 83 -21.43 9.60 1.10
N GLU A 84 -22.50 9.88 0.35
CA GLU A 84 -23.14 11.20 0.27
C GLU A 84 -23.67 11.65 1.64
#